data_AF-A0A956AW15-F1
#
_entry.id   AF-A0A956AW15-F1
#
_cell.length_a   1.000
_cell.length_b   1.000
_cell.length_c   1.000
_cell.angle_alpha   90.00
_cell.angle_beta   90.00
_cell.angle_gamma   90.00
#
_symmetry.space_group_name_H-M   'P 1'
#
loop_
_entity.id
_entity.type
_entity.pdbx_description
1 polymer ?
#
loop_
_entity_poly.entity_id
_entity_poly.type
_entity_poly.pdbx_seq_one_letter_code
_entity_poly.pdbx_strand_id
1 'polypeptide(L)'
;MDETKKQVAAGVGRVSSARTVGGVLNVLLIVALTRLLPRDEFAVVALIYLVQETINALGPLGLPDAMSFFVPKLGQAASRALGVHVGRLLVGLALPYAAVLWFLGPSIAAWIDMPQVALPLVLLGFAVIADFPGQTLAMYLIARQEYDGAFWATLLFYVSRFASFVIPAALGAGPDIIIGAFVGVALIRGAAYLVWF
;
A
#
# COMPACT_ATOMS: atom_id res chain seq x y z
N MET A 1 18.97 23.60 22.60
CA MET A 1 18.66 22.76 21.42
C MET A 1 18.18 23.68 20.31
N ASP A 2 18.89 23.67 19.19
CA ASP A 2 18.65 24.50 18.00
C ASP A 2 17.18 24.40 17.53
N GLU A 3 16.58 25.50 17.09
CA GLU A 3 15.15 25.59 16.75
C GLU A 3 14.79 24.64 15.59
N THR A 4 15.70 24.53 14.63
CA THR A 4 15.64 23.56 13.52
C THR A 4 15.58 22.11 14.02
N LYS A 5 16.36 21.76 15.06
CA LYS A 5 16.35 20.40 15.63
C LYS A 5 15.02 20.09 16.32
N LYS A 6 14.39 21.10 16.95
CA LYS A 6 13.06 20.94 17.56
C LYS A 6 11.98 20.69 16.50
N GLN A 7 11.99 21.44 15.40
CA GLN A 7 11.02 21.28 14.32
C GLN A 7 11.14 19.92 13.64
N VAL A 8 12.36 19.47 13.34
CA VAL A 8 12.61 18.13 12.77
C VAL A 8 12.16 17.03 13.75
N ALA A 9 12.49 17.15 15.04
CA ALA A 9 12.07 16.17 16.04
C ALA A 9 10.54 16.06 16.15
N ALA A 10 9.84 17.20 16.16
CA ALA A 10 8.38 17.23 16.19
C ALA A 10 7.76 16.61 14.92
N GLY A 11 8.31 16.94 13.75
CA GLY A 11 7.87 16.40 12.46
C GLY A 11 8.07 14.89 12.34
N VAL A 12 9.24 14.39 12.75
CA VAL A 12 9.54 12.95 12.80
C VAL A 12 8.61 12.25 13.80
N GLY A 13 8.38 12.83 14.98
CA GLY A 13 7.44 12.29 15.96
C GLY A 13 6.03 12.15 15.41
N ARG A 14 5.56 13.13 14.63
CA ARG A 14 4.25 13.10 13.97
C ARG A 14 4.16 11.99 12.93
N VAL A 15 5.13 11.86 12.03
CA VAL A 15 5.11 10.77 11.02
C VAL A 15 5.23 9.40 11.70
N SER A 16 6.04 9.30 12.75
CA SER A 16 6.18 8.08 13.55
C SER A 16 4.85 7.67 14.18
N SER A 17 4.06 8.60 14.73
CA SER A 17 2.76 8.27 15.31
C SER A 17 1.76 7.75 14.27
N ALA A 18 1.74 8.30 13.05
CA ALA A 18 0.93 7.74 11.96
C ALA A 18 1.32 6.29 11.62
N ARG A 19 2.62 5.97 11.60
CA ARG A 19 3.11 4.60 11.39
C ARG A 19 2.73 3.67 12.55
N THR A 20 2.80 4.16 13.80
CA THR A 20 2.34 3.39 14.97
C THR A 20 0.85 3.07 14.88
N VAL A 21 0.02 4.07 14.55
CA VAL A 21 -1.42 3.85 14.32
C VAL A 21 -1.63 2.85 13.18
N GLY A 22 -0.87 2.97 12.09
CA GLY A 22 -0.89 2.01 10.99
C GLY A 22 -0.57 0.57 11.42
N GLY A 23 0.44 0.39 12.25
CA GLY A 23 0.78 -0.91 12.83
C GLY A 23 -0.35 -1.48 13.69
N VAL A 24 -0.97 -0.65 14.54
CA VAL A 24 -2.15 -1.05 15.32
C VAL A 24 -3.32 -1.44 14.41
N LEU A 25 -3.60 -0.65 13.37
CA LEU A 25 -4.65 -0.96 12.40
C LEU A 25 -4.39 -2.28 11.66
N ASN A 26 -3.16 -2.58 11.30
CA ASN A 26 -2.82 -3.86 10.66
C ASN A 26 -3.06 -5.05 11.61
N VAL A 27 -2.76 -4.92 12.90
CA VAL A 27 -3.08 -5.97 13.89
C VAL A 27 -4.59 -6.10 14.04
N LEU A 28 -5.30 -4.97 14.20
CA LEU A 28 -6.76 -4.95 14.31
C LEU A 28 -7.45 -5.51 13.06
N LEU A 29 -6.87 -5.32 11.87
CA LEU A 29 -7.38 -5.86 10.62
C LEU A 29 -7.48 -7.39 10.71
N ILE A 30 -6.39 -8.06 11.09
CA ILE A 30 -6.38 -9.52 11.21
C ILE A 30 -7.35 -9.99 12.31
N VAL A 31 -7.35 -9.31 13.48
CA VAL A 31 -8.28 -9.63 14.57
C VAL A 31 -9.74 -9.46 14.14
N ALA A 32 -10.06 -8.39 13.40
CA ALA A 32 -11.42 -8.16 12.89
C ALA A 32 -11.81 -9.24 11.88
N LEU A 33 -10.97 -9.52 10.89
CA LEU A 33 -11.28 -10.52 9.86
C LEU A 33 -11.47 -11.92 10.43
N THR A 34 -10.68 -12.34 11.43
CA THR A 34 -10.87 -13.65 12.10
C THR A 34 -12.21 -13.79 12.82
N ARG A 35 -12.86 -12.68 13.18
CA ARG A 35 -14.17 -12.66 13.85
C ARG A 35 -15.33 -12.51 12.88
N LEU A 36 -15.11 -11.79 11.79
CA LEU A 36 -16.14 -11.44 10.82
C LEU A 36 -16.33 -12.52 9.75
N LEU A 37 -15.28 -13.28 9.41
CA LEU A 37 -15.32 -14.24 8.31
C LEU A 37 -15.37 -15.69 8.80
N PRO A 38 -16.07 -16.58 8.06
CA PRO A 38 -15.89 -18.02 8.16
C PRO A 38 -14.43 -18.43 7.98
N ARG A 39 -14.05 -19.59 8.52
CA ARG A 39 -12.65 -20.05 8.56
C ARG A 39 -12.02 -20.19 7.16
N ASP A 40 -12.79 -20.70 6.22
CA ASP A 40 -12.40 -20.90 4.82
C ASP A 40 -12.24 -19.59 4.07
N GLU A 41 -13.17 -18.65 4.24
CA GLU A 41 -13.07 -17.30 3.66
C GLU A 41 -11.91 -16.49 4.25
N PHE A 42 -11.72 -16.57 5.58
CA PHE A 42 -10.59 -15.95 6.26
C PHE A 42 -9.26 -16.48 5.71
N ALA A 43 -9.14 -17.79 5.46
CA ALA A 43 -7.93 -18.37 4.91
C ALA A 43 -7.58 -17.78 3.53
N VAL A 44 -8.58 -17.56 2.67
CA VAL A 44 -8.39 -16.89 1.37
C VAL A 44 -7.89 -15.46 1.56
N VAL A 45 -8.60 -14.65 2.35
CA VAL A 45 -8.25 -13.24 2.53
C VAL A 45 -6.87 -13.08 3.18
N ALA A 46 -6.55 -13.92 4.17
CA ALA A 46 -5.25 -13.93 4.82
C ALA A 46 -4.12 -14.30 3.86
N LEU A 47 -4.32 -15.29 2.98
CA LEU A 47 -3.35 -15.67 1.96
C LEU A 47 -3.11 -14.52 0.98
N ILE A 48 -4.17 -13.89 0.47
CA ILE A 48 -4.07 -12.75 -0.45
C ILE A 48 -3.36 -11.57 0.22
N TYR A 49 -3.71 -11.28 1.47
CA TYR A 49 -3.05 -10.24 2.27
C TYR A 49 -1.56 -10.53 2.45
N LEU A 50 -1.17 -11.77 2.73
CA LEU A 50 0.22 -12.18 2.86
C LEU A 50 1.00 -12.02 1.54
N VAL A 51 0.41 -12.45 0.41
CA VAL A 51 1.01 -12.26 -0.92
C VAL A 51 1.22 -10.78 -1.20
N GLN A 52 0.22 -9.95 -0.92
CA GLN A 52 0.31 -8.50 -1.09
C GLN A 52 1.43 -7.89 -0.24
N GLU A 53 1.50 -8.22 1.06
CA GLU A 53 2.54 -7.69 1.94
C GLU A 53 3.94 -8.11 1.50
N THR A 54 4.08 -9.33 1.01
CA THR A 54 5.35 -9.84 0.48
C THR A 54 5.78 -9.05 -0.76
N ILE A 55 4.85 -8.82 -1.70
CA ILE A 55 5.12 -8.02 -2.91
C ILE A 55 5.44 -6.57 -2.52
N ASN A 56 4.72 -5.97 -1.58
CA ASN A 56 4.94 -4.59 -1.15
C ASN A 56 6.26 -4.41 -0.38
N ALA A 57 6.69 -5.41 0.38
CA ALA A 57 7.95 -5.35 1.12
C ALA A 57 9.18 -5.48 0.21
N LEU A 58 9.10 -6.32 -0.82
CA LEU A 58 10.25 -6.66 -1.66
C LEU A 58 10.25 -5.95 -3.01
N GLY A 59 9.08 -5.81 -3.64
CA GLY A 59 8.94 -5.37 -5.03
C GLY A 59 9.37 -3.93 -5.32
N PRO A 60 9.18 -2.95 -4.42
CA PRO A 60 9.66 -1.58 -4.64
C PRO A 60 11.19 -1.43 -4.62
N LEU A 61 11.94 -2.45 -4.16
CA LEU A 61 13.41 -2.48 -4.11
C LEU A 61 14.05 -1.24 -3.44
N GLY A 62 13.36 -0.62 -2.47
CA GLY A 62 13.83 0.56 -1.76
C GLY A 62 13.81 1.87 -2.57
N LEU A 63 13.22 1.89 -3.77
CA LEU A 63 13.11 3.10 -4.58
C LEU A 63 12.39 4.27 -3.88
N PRO A 64 11.28 4.06 -3.14
CA PRO A 64 10.66 5.13 -2.36
C PRO A 64 11.61 5.73 -1.33
N ASP A 65 12.41 4.90 -0.64
CA ASP A 65 13.34 5.34 0.39
C ASP A 65 14.50 6.16 -0.19
N ALA A 66 14.96 5.83 -1.40
CA ALA A 66 16.02 6.57 -2.08
C ALA A 66 15.66 8.06 -2.29
N MET A 67 14.36 8.40 -2.35
CA MET A 67 13.91 9.78 -2.45
C MET A 67 14.37 10.64 -1.27
N SER A 68 14.49 10.06 -0.07
CA SER A 68 14.97 10.78 1.13
C SER A 68 16.38 11.35 0.96
N PHE A 69 17.21 10.74 0.10
CA PHE A 69 18.57 11.18 -0.16
C PHE A 69 18.66 12.22 -1.29
N PHE A 70 17.88 12.05 -2.35
CA PHE A 70 17.98 12.89 -3.55
C PHE A 70 17.12 14.15 -3.47
N VAL A 71 15.89 14.06 -2.95
CA VAL A 71 14.93 15.18 -2.91
C VAL A 71 15.48 16.41 -2.19
N PRO A 72 16.16 16.30 -1.02
CA PRO A 72 16.70 17.48 -0.32
C PRO A 72 17.77 18.25 -1.10
N LYS A 73 18.37 17.63 -2.12
CA LYS A 73 19.46 18.19 -2.94
C LYS A 73 18.95 18.84 -4.22
N LEU A 74 17.66 18.75 -4.50
CA LEU A 74 17.04 19.18 -5.75
C LEU A 74 16.12 20.38 -5.51
N GLY A 75 16.03 21.27 -6.50
CA GLY A 75 14.98 22.30 -6.53
C GLY A 75 13.58 21.69 -6.68
N GLN A 76 12.53 22.47 -6.42
CA GLN A 76 11.14 21.99 -6.39
C GLN A 76 10.68 21.31 -7.69
N ALA A 77 11.01 21.88 -8.85
CA ALA A 77 10.63 21.29 -10.14
C ALA A 77 11.35 19.95 -10.39
N ALA A 78 12.65 19.88 -10.08
CA ALA A 78 13.44 18.68 -10.25
C ALA A 78 13.05 17.57 -9.26
N SER A 79 12.68 17.91 -8.03
CA SER A 79 12.21 16.94 -7.05
C SER A 79 10.86 16.35 -7.45
N ARG A 80 9.92 17.16 -7.95
CA ARG A 80 8.63 16.67 -8.47
C ARG A 80 8.83 15.76 -9.67
N ALA A 81 9.70 16.16 -10.61
CA ALA A 81 10.06 15.32 -11.75
C ALA A 81 10.66 13.98 -11.31
N LEU A 82 11.53 13.97 -10.29
CA LEU A 82 12.06 12.73 -9.72
C LEU A 82 10.94 11.83 -9.19
N GLY A 83 9.96 12.39 -8.47
CA GLY A 83 8.79 11.64 -8.00
C GLY A 83 8.00 10.97 -9.12
N VAL A 84 7.75 11.67 -10.23
CA VAL A 84 7.11 11.09 -11.44
C VAL A 84 7.94 9.95 -12.02
N HIS A 85 9.27 10.12 -12.13
CA HIS A 85 10.15 9.09 -12.69
C HIS A 85 10.19 7.84 -11.80
N VAL A 86 10.32 8.02 -10.48
CA VAL A 86 10.30 6.92 -9.52
C VAL A 86 8.95 6.19 -9.57
N GLY A 87 7.82 6.91 -9.64
CA GLY A 87 6.51 6.27 -9.79
C GLY A 87 6.36 5.48 -11.08
N ARG A 88 6.84 5.99 -12.21
CA ARG A 88 6.86 5.26 -13.49
C ARG A 88 7.71 3.99 -13.41
N LEU A 89 8.88 4.07 -12.77
CA LEU A 89 9.72 2.89 -12.53
C LEU A 89 9.01 1.87 -11.64
N LEU A 90 8.33 2.32 -10.58
CA LEU A 90 7.56 1.46 -9.70
C LEU A 90 6.38 0.80 -10.42
N VAL A 91 5.67 1.51 -11.30
CA VAL A 91 4.67 0.89 -12.18
C VAL A 91 5.31 -0.16 -13.08
N GLY A 92 6.47 0.15 -13.67
CA GLY A 92 7.24 -0.81 -14.47
C GLY A 92 7.65 -2.06 -13.68
N LEU A 93 8.04 -1.91 -12.42
CA LEU A 93 8.34 -3.03 -11.52
C LEU A 93 7.09 -3.80 -11.08
N ALA A 94 5.94 -3.14 -10.98
CA ALA A 94 4.67 -3.77 -10.61
C ALA A 94 4.13 -4.70 -11.71
N LEU A 95 4.37 -4.38 -12.99
CA LEU A 95 3.89 -5.15 -14.14
C LEU A 95 4.27 -6.63 -14.12
N PRO A 96 5.53 -7.06 -13.88
CA PRO A 96 5.86 -8.48 -13.80
C PRO A 96 5.16 -9.19 -12.64
N TYR A 97 4.98 -8.55 -11.48
CA TYR A 97 4.20 -9.13 -10.38
C TYR A 97 2.74 -9.30 -10.77
N ALA A 98 2.14 -8.28 -11.38
CA ALA A 98 0.76 -8.35 -11.86
C ALA A 98 0.58 -9.42 -12.94
N ALA A 99 1.53 -9.55 -13.87
CA ALA A 99 1.51 -10.58 -14.90
C ALA A 99 1.57 -11.99 -14.29
N VAL A 100 2.44 -12.23 -13.30
CA VAL A 100 2.47 -13.49 -12.55
C VAL A 100 1.12 -13.76 -11.91
N LEU A 101 0.52 -12.78 -11.24
CA LEU A 101 -0.77 -12.93 -10.58
C LEU A 101 -1.93 -13.20 -11.57
N TRP A 102 -1.93 -12.56 -12.73
CA TRP A 102 -2.97 -12.75 -13.75
C TRP A 102 -2.87 -14.09 -14.47
N PHE A 103 -1.67 -14.50 -14.86
CA PHE A 103 -1.49 -15.70 -15.69
C PHE A 103 -1.24 -16.96 -14.87
N LEU A 104 -0.54 -16.85 -13.73
CA LEU A 104 -0.23 -17.99 -12.86
C LEU A 104 -1.16 -18.08 -11.65
N GLY A 105 -1.96 -17.04 -11.34
CA GLY A 105 -2.91 -17.07 -10.23
C GLY A 105 -3.82 -18.29 -10.20
N PRO A 106 -4.51 -18.64 -11.31
CA PRO A 106 -5.34 -19.85 -11.36
C PRO A 106 -4.55 -21.15 -11.16
N SER A 107 -3.34 -21.24 -11.74
CA SER A 107 -2.46 -22.40 -11.60
C SER A 107 -1.94 -22.55 -10.16
N ILE A 108 -1.62 -21.43 -9.50
CA ILE A 108 -1.23 -21.38 -8.09
C ILE A 108 -2.39 -21.85 -7.22
N ALA A 109 -3.61 -21.34 -7.47
CA ALA A 109 -4.81 -21.72 -6.72
C ALA A 109 -5.11 -23.23 -6.84
N ALA A 110 -4.95 -23.81 -8.03
CA ALA A 110 -5.08 -25.25 -8.24
C ALA A 110 -3.96 -26.05 -7.54
N TRP A 111 -2.72 -25.56 -7.57
CA TRP A 111 -1.58 -26.22 -6.94
C TRP A 111 -1.69 -26.30 -5.41
N ILE A 112 -2.27 -25.27 -4.78
CA ILE A 112 -2.49 -25.24 -3.32
C ILE A 112 -3.84 -25.83 -2.89
N ASP A 113 -4.61 -26.41 -3.82
CA ASP A 113 -5.96 -26.97 -3.58
C ASP A 113 -6.95 -25.95 -2.96
N MET A 114 -6.87 -24.69 -3.40
CA MET A 114 -7.78 -23.60 -2.98
C MET A 114 -8.31 -22.84 -4.21
N PRO A 115 -9.23 -23.42 -5.00
CA PRO A 115 -9.74 -22.80 -6.22
C PRO A 115 -10.36 -21.40 -6.01
N GLN A 116 -10.93 -21.15 -4.83
CA GLN A 116 -11.51 -19.87 -4.43
C GLN A 116 -10.49 -18.72 -4.33
N VAL A 117 -9.18 -19.00 -4.41
CA VAL A 117 -8.10 -18.00 -4.39
C VAL A 117 -7.81 -17.44 -5.79
N ALA A 118 -8.24 -18.13 -6.86
CA ALA A 118 -7.86 -17.80 -8.23
C ALA A 118 -8.26 -16.37 -8.65
N LEU A 119 -9.53 -16.00 -8.48
CA LEU A 119 -10.01 -14.66 -8.81
C LEU A 119 -9.40 -13.58 -7.90
N PRO A 120 -9.34 -13.75 -6.56
CA PRO A 120 -8.65 -12.82 -5.68
C PRO A 120 -7.18 -12.54 -6.04
N LEU A 121 -6.42 -13.56 -6.49
CA LEU A 121 -5.06 -13.35 -6.98
C LEU A 121 -5.03 -12.49 -8.25
N VAL A 122 -5.92 -12.76 -9.20
CA VAL A 122 -6.04 -11.96 -10.43
C VAL A 122 -6.40 -10.50 -10.09
N LEU A 123 -7.35 -10.29 -9.18
CA LEU A 123 -7.74 -8.96 -8.70
C LEU A 123 -6.56 -8.23 -8.04
N LEU A 124 -5.78 -8.93 -7.22
CA LEU A 124 -4.61 -8.37 -6.55
C LEU A 124 -3.58 -7.78 -7.53
N GLY A 125 -3.45 -8.34 -8.74
CA GLY A 125 -2.57 -7.80 -9.79
C GLY A 125 -2.86 -6.33 -10.12
N PHE A 126 -4.14 -5.93 -10.13
CA PHE A 126 -4.51 -4.52 -10.34
C PHE A 126 -4.13 -3.63 -9.15
N ALA A 127 -4.31 -4.11 -7.93
CA ALA A 127 -3.94 -3.36 -6.73
C ALA A 127 -2.42 -3.13 -6.66
N VAL A 128 -1.61 -4.11 -7.05
CA VAL A 128 -0.14 -4.00 -7.07
C VAL A 128 0.31 -2.86 -8.00
N ILE A 129 -0.25 -2.78 -9.20
CA ILE A 129 0.06 -1.70 -10.16
C ILE A 129 -0.30 -0.33 -9.59
N ALA A 130 -1.42 -0.23 -8.89
CA ALA A 130 -1.92 1.04 -8.37
C ALA A 130 -1.21 1.50 -7.08
N ASP A 131 -0.90 0.58 -6.17
CA ASP A 131 -0.32 0.91 -4.87
C ASP A 131 1.16 1.26 -4.97
N PHE A 132 1.92 0.60 -5.85
CA PHE A 132 3.36 0.79 -6.01
C PHE A 132 3.77 2.27 -6.15
N PRO A 133 3.25 3.03 -7.12
CA PRO A 133 3.60 4.45 -7.24
C PRO A 133 3.14 5.26 -6.01
N GLY A 134 2.00 4.91 -5.41
CA GLY A 134 1.47 5.58 -4.21
C GLY A 134 2.39 5.53 -2.99
N GLN A 135 3.27 4.53 -2.89
CA GLN A 135 4.25 4.40 -1.81
C GLN A 135 5.28 5.53 -1.78
N THR A 136 5.49 6.22 -2.90
CA THR A 136 6.46 7.31 -3.01
C THR A 136 6.01 8.61 -2.33
N LEU A 137 4.69 8.84 -2.25
CA LEU A 137 4.15 10.14 -1.82
C LEU A 137 4.58 10.49 -0.40
N ALA A 138 4.41 9.56 0.54
CA ALA A 138 4.78 9.79 1.93
C ALA A 138 6.29 10.04 2.08
N MET A 139 7.14 9.28 1.38
CA MET A 139 8.59 9.46 1.44
C MET A 139 9.04 10.76 0.79
N TYR A 140 8.42 11.17 -0.32
CA TYR A 140 8.67 12.46 -0.94
C TYR A 140 8.33 13.63 -0.01
N LEU A 141 7.17 13.58 0.65
CA LEU A 141 6.72 14.60 1.61
C LEU A 141 7.67 14.69 2.81
N ILE A 142 8.08 13.54 3.36
CA ILE A 142 9.09 13.49 4.43
C ILE A 142 10.40 14.13 3.97
N ALA A 143 10.86 13.80 2.77
CA ALA A 143 12.11 14.33 2.23
C ALA A 143 12.07 15.84 1.99
N ARG A 144 10.89 16.41 1.76
CA ARG A 144 10.65 17.86 1.68
C ARG A 144 10.41 18.53 3.03
N GLN A 145 10.47 17.79 4.13
CA GLN A 145 10.11 18.26 5.48
C GLN A 145 8.64 18.72 5.59
N GLU A 146 7.78 18.26 4.68
CA GLU A 146 6.33 18.49 4.70
C GLU A 146 5.65 17.40 5.56
N TYR A 147 5.99 17.39 6.85
CA TYR A 147 5.61 16.33 7.80
C TYR A 147 4.09 16.16 7.96
N ASP A 148 3.33 17.23 7.76
CA ASP A 148 1.86 17.22 7.92
C ASP A 148 1.20 16.48 6.76
N GLY A 149 1.68 16.75 5.54
CA GLY A 149 1.28 15.99 4.36
C GLY A 149 1.67 14.52 4.50
N ALA A 150 2.91 14.25 4.94
CA ALA A 150 3.39 12.88 5.12
C ALA A 150 2.58 12.10 6.17
N PHE A 151 2.19 12.76 7.27
CA PHE A 151 1.31 12.20 8.29
C PHE A 151 -0.03 11.78 7.70
N TRP A 152 -0.72 12.69 7.02
CA TRP A 152 -2.03 12.40 6.45
C TRP A 152 -1.97 11.36 5.34
N ALA A 153 -0.98 11.44 4.45
CA ALA A 153 -0.78 10.45 3.40
C ALA A 153 -0.60 9.04 3.98
N THR A 154 0.24 8.92 5.02
CA THR A 154 0.50 7.66 5.72
C THR A 154 -0.76 7.15 6.43
N LEU A 155 -1.44 8.01 7.19
CA LEU A 155 -2.62 7.64 7.96
C LEU A 155 -3.77 7.22 7.04
N LEU A 156 -4.04 7.99 5.98
CA LEU A 156 -5.07 7.68 5.00
C LEU A 156 -4.78 6.36 4.28
N PHE A 157 -3.52 6.04 3.99
CA PHE A 157 -3.16 4.74 3.42
C PHE A 157 -3.58 3.59 4.34
N TYR A 158 -3.22 3.63 5.62
CA TYR A 158 -3.57 2.57 6.57
C TYR A 158 -5.07 2.50 6.87
N VAL A 159 -5.73 3.65 7.07
CA VAL A 159 -7.18 3.71 7.35
C VAL A 159 -7.97 3.21 6.15
N SER A 160 -7.63 3.64 4.93
CA SER A 160 -8.34 3.21 3.72
C SER A 160 -8.14 1.73 3.45
N ARG A 161 -6.95 1.17 3.72
CA ARG A 161 -6.71 -0.26 3.67
C ARG A 161 -7.53 -1.02 4.72
N PHE A 162 -7.49 -0.59 5.98
CA PHE A 162 -8.30 -1.22 7.03
C PHE A 162 -9.77 -1.23 6.67
N ALA A 163 -10.31 -0.08 6.26
CA ALA A 163 -11.70 0.08 5.88
C ALA A 163 -12.08 -0.80 4.70
N SER A 164 -11.23 -0.92 3.67
CA SER A 164 -11.54 -1.70 2.48
C SER A 164 -11.57 -3.21 2.71
N PHE A 165 -10.91 -3.71 3.75
CA PHE A 165 -11.05 -5.11 4.17
C PHE A 165 -12.20 -5.31 5.16
N VAL A 166 -12.27 -4.47 6.19
CA VAL A 166 -13.15 -4.70 7.35
C VAL A 166 -14.60 -4.32 7.07
N ILE A 167 -14.87 -3.24 6.33
CA ILE A 167 -16.25 -2.82 6.02
C ILE A 167 -17.00 -3.89 5.20
N PRO A 168 -16.49 -4.37 4.04
CA PRO A 168 -17.20 -5.40 3.29
C PRO A 168 -17.33 -6.71 4.09
N ALA A 169 -16.31 -7.10 4.86
CA ALA A 169 -16.40 -8.27 5.74
C ALA A 169 -17.50 -8.11 6.81
N ALA A 170 -17.63 -6.93 7.42
CA ALA A 170 -18.68 -6.64 8.40
C ALA A 170 -20.09 -6.64 7.79
N LEU A 171 -20.20 -6.40 6.49
CA LEU A 171 -21.44 -6.52 5.71
C LEU A 171 -21.72 -7.95 5.24
N GLY A 172 -20.88 -8.93 5.60
CA GLY A 172 -21.03 -10.34 5.21
C GLY A 172 -20.66 -10.61 3.75
N ALA A 173 -19.79 -9.78 3.15
CA ALA A 173 -19.32 -10.00 1.79
C ALA A 173 -18.24 -11.09 1.74
N GLY A 174 -18.26 -11.91 0.69
CA GLY A 174 -17.25 -12.94 0.47
C GLY A 174 -15.87 -12.40 0.01
N PRO A 175 -14.85 -13.26 -0.09
CA PRO A 175 -13.47 -12.86 -0.38
C PRO A 175 -13.30 -12.04 -1.66
N ASP A 176 -14.00 -12.39 -2.74
CA ASP A 176 -13.90 -11.69 -4.02
C ASP A 176 -14.30 -10.22 -3.92
N ILE A 177 -15.36 -9.93 -3.17
CA ILE A 177 -15.86 -8.56 -2.97
C ILE A 177 -14.93 -7.80 -2.03
N ILE A 178 -14.41 -8.44 -0.98
CA ILE A 178 -13.45 -7.83 -0.06
C ILE A 178 -12.19 -7.41 -0.80
N ILE A 179 -11.61 -8.32 -1.59
CA ILE A 179 -10.42 -8.02 -2.39
C ILE A 179 -10.74 -7.00 -3.49
N GLY A 180 -11.91 -7.08 -4.12
CA GLY A 180 -12.38 -6.09 -5.07
C GLY A 180 -12.49 -4.68 -4.46
N ALA A 181 -13.01 -4.55 -3.24
CA ALA A 181 -13.08 -3.28 -2.52
C ALA A 181 -11.67 -2.74 -2.20
N PHE A 182 -10.77 -3.62 -1.78
CA PHE A 182 -9.36 -3.25 -1.57
C PHE A 182 -8.70 -2.75 -2.87
N VAL A 183 -8.92 -3.43 -3.99
CA VAL A 183 -8.42 -3.03 -5.32
C VAL A 183 -9.01 -1.69 -5.74
N GLY A 184 -10.31 -1.47 -5.54
CA GLY A 184 -10.97 -0.20 -5.84
C GLY A 184 -10.33 0.96 -5.08
N VAL A 185 -10.06 0.78 -3.79
CA VAL A 185 -9.35 1.78 -2.98
C VAL A 185 -7.91 1.97 -3.45
N ALA A 186 -7.19 0.90 -3.80
CA ALA A 186 -5.83 0.99 -4.34
C ALA A 186 -5.80 1.80 -5.65
N LEU A 187 -6.76 1.58 -6.55
CA LEU A 187 -6.92 2.35 -7.80
C LEU A 187 -7.18 3.83 -7.52
N ILE A 188 -8.04 4.16 -6.55
CA ILE A 188 -8.29 5.55 -6.13
C ILE A 188 -7.00 6.19 -5.61
N ARG A 189 -6.21 5.48 -4.79
CA ARG A 189 -4.91 5.99 -4.30
C ARG A 189 -3.91 6.17 -5.44
N GLY A 190 -3.83 5.23 -6.37
CA GLY A 190 -3.00 5.34 -7.56
C GLY A 190 -3.38 6.55 -8.44
N ALA A 191 -4.68 6.80 -8.61
CA ALA A 191 -5.17 7.99 -9.31
C ALA A 191 -4.83 9.28 -8.56
N ALA A 192 -5.00 9.31 -7.24
CA ALA A 192 -4.63 10.46 -6.41
C ALA A 192 -3.13 10.76 -6.49
N TYR A 193 -2.28 9.74 -6.58
CA TYR A 193 -0.84 9.89 -6.82
C TYR A 193 -0.56 10.63 -8.14
N LEU A 194 -1.27 10.27 -9.23
CA LEU A 194 -1.12 10.93 -10.54
C LEU A 194 -1.58 12.39 -10.55
N VAL A 195 -2.54 12.76 -9.70
CA VAL A 195 -2.98 14.16 -9.57
C VAL A 195 -1.93 14.99 -8.82
N TRP A 196 -1.22 14.37 -7.89
CA TRP A 196 -0.27 15.06 -7.03
C TRP A 196 1.09 15.30 -7.72
N PHE A 197 1.55 14.34 -8.51
CA PHE A 197 2.82 14.39 -9.24
C PHE A 197 2.62 14.78 -10.71
#